data_AF-A0A2J4ZTQ1-F1
#
_entry.id   AF-A0A2J4ZTQ1-F1
#
_cell.length_a   1.000
_cell.length_b   1.000
_cell.length_c   1.000
_cell.angle_alpha   90.00
_cell.angle_beta   90.00
_cell.angle_gamma   90.00
#
_symmetry.space_group_name_H-M   'P 1'
#
loop_
_entity.id
_entity.type
_entity.pdbx_description
1 polymer ?
#
loop_
_entity_poly.entity_id
_entity_poly.type
_entity_poly.pdbx_seq_one_letter_code
_entity_poly.pdbx_strand_id
1 'polypeptide(L)'
;MKWMKAVLCSVLLGVTGAAVSGDEAREKPLDYMQGVMLETTGASPWYRVELSPLLYQGTAWPDLRDVRVFNHQGETVPFALQVQKAQPVTPEAMTLRLFPLEMSPV
;
A
#
# COMPACT_ATOMS: atom_id res chain seq x y z
N MET A 1 -37.68 -41.16 -23.23
CA MET A 1 -37.46 -40.31 -22.03
C MET A 1 -36.05 -40.38 -21.41
N LYS A 2 -35.13 -41.20 -21.92
CA LYS A 2 -33.78 -41.37 -21.33
C LYS A 2 -32.74 -40.36 -21.88
N TRP A 3 -32.98 -39.81 -23.08
CA TRP A 3 -32.06 -38.89 -23.75
C TRP A 3 -32.30 -37.41 -23.40
N MET A 4 -33.51 -37.03 -22.97
CA MET A 4 -33.78 -35.68 -22.44
C MET A 4 -33.01 -35.40 -21.14
N LYS A 5 -32.75 -36.43 -20.31
CA LYS A 5 -31.98 -36.29 -19.07
C LYS A 5 -30.49 -36.07 -19.33
N ALA A 6 -29.96 -36.71 -20.37
CA ALA A 6 -28.57 -36.56 -20.77
C ALA A 6 -28.28 -35.16 -21.35
N VAL A 7 -29.21 -34.60 -22.12
CA VAL A 7 -29.10 -33.23 -22.65
C VAL A 7 -29.31 -32.18 -21.54
N LEU A 8 -30.17 -32.44 -20.54
CA LEU A 8 -30.32 -31.53 -19.40
C LEU A 8 -29.04 -31.45 -18.55
N CYS A 9 -28.34 -32.57 -18.37
CA CYS A 9 -27.09 -32.59 -17.59
C CYS A 9 -25.94 -31.87 -18.30
N SER A 10 -25.86 -31.92 -19.64
CA SER A 10 -24.80 -31.21 -20.37
C SER A 10 -25.00 -29.70 -20.43
N VAL A 11 -26.24 -29.21 -20.39
CA VAL A 11 -26.54 -27.77 -20.32
C VAL A 11 -26.27 -27.19 -18.92
N LEU A 12 -26.48 -27.96 -17.85
CA LEU A 12 -26.20 -27.52 -16.47
C LEU A 12 -24.70 -27.48 -16.12
N LEU A 13 -23.85 -28.19 -16.85
CA LEU A 13 -22.39 -28.21 -16.63
C LEU A 13 -21.63 -27.10 -17.38
N GLY A 14 -22.30 -26.33 -18.26
CA GLY A 14 -21.67 -25.28 -19.05
C GLY A 14 -21.64 -23.88 -18.41
N VAL A 15 -22.25 -23.68 -17.24
CA VAL A 15 -22.42 -22.34 -16.62
C VAL A 15 -21.56 -22.14 -15.36
N THR A 16 -20.80 -23.14 -14.92
CA THR A 16 -19.86 -23.00 -13.80
C THR A 16 -18.46 -22.63 -14.31
N GLY A 17 -18.36 -21.55 -15.07
CA GLY A 17 -17.16 -21.22 -15.84
C GLY A 17 -16.81 -19.74 -15.86
N ALA A 18 -16.98 -19.01 -14.76
CA ALA A 18 -16.31 -17.73 -14.50
C ALA A 18 -16.71 -17.17 -13.13
N ALA A 19 -16.02 -17.59 -12.07
CA ALA A 19 -15.76 -16.77 -10.88
C ALA A 19 -14.98 -17.60 -9.85
N VAL A 20 -13.81 -18.10 -10.22
CA VAL A 20 -12.76 -18.23 -9.20
C VAL A 20 -12.23 -16.82 -8.99
N SER A 21 -12.99 -15.99 -8.27
CA SER A 21 -12.34 -14.91 -7.53
C SER A 21 -11.59 -15.66 -6.45
N GLY A 22 -10.25 -15.72 -6.56
CA GLY A 22 -9.44 -16.25 -5.48
C GLY A 22 -9.88 -15.57 -4.20
N ASP A 23 -10.21 -16.37 -3.19
CA ASP A 23 -10.24 -15.90 -1.82
C ASP A 23 -8.78 -15.62 -1.45
N GLU A 24 -8.22 -14.57 -2.02
CA GLU A 24 -6.99 -13.95 -1.54
C GLU A 24 -7.29 -13.66 -0.09
N ALA A 25 -6.62 -14.39 0.82
CA ALA A 25 -6.86 -14.25 2.24
C ALA A 25 -6.80 -12.76 2.59
N ARG A 26 -7.92 -12.21 3.05
CA ARG A 26 -7.99 -10.77 3.36
C ARG A 26 -6.90 -10.45 4.37
N GLU A 27 -6.00 -9.57 3.97
CA GLU A 27 -4.93 -9.05 4.82
C GLU A 27 -5.51 -8.52 6.13
N LYS A 28 -4.83 -8.77 7.23
CA LYS A 28 -5.19 -8.30 8.57
C LYS A 28 -4.08 -7.42 9.13
N PRO A 29 -4.40 -6.52 10.08
CA PRO A 29 -3.37 -5.71 10.74
C PRO A 29 -2.22 -6.52 11.35
N LEU A 30 -2.50 -7.75 11.82
CA LEU A 30 -1.50 -8.63 12.45
C LEU A 30 -0.54 -9.29 11.43
N ASP A 31 -0.85 -9.24 10.14
CA ASP A 31 0.06 -9.72 9.09
C ASP A 31 1.23 -8.74 8.85
N TYR A 32 1.17 -7.55 9.48
CA TYR A 32 2.18 -6.51 9.38
C TYR A 32 2.97 -6.39 10.69
N MET A 33 4.27 -6.13 10.58
CA MET A 33 5.19 -6.07 11.73
C MET A 33 4.87 -4.92 12.69
N GLN A 34 4.40 -3.79 12.17
CA GLN A 34 4.14 -2.57 12.92
C GLN A 34 2.94 -1.81 12.36
N GLY A 35 2.31 -0.98 13.19
CA GLY A 35 1.18 -0.14 12.80
C GLY A 35 1.19 1.18 13.57
N VAL A 36 0.55 2.19 12.98
CA VAL A 36 0.35 3.51 13.59
C VAL A 36 -1.12 3.84 13.52
N MET A 37 -1.70 4.35 14.61
CA MET A 37 -3.09 4.82 14.61
C MET A 37 -3.23 6.07 13.72
N LEU A 38 -4.24 6.08 12.85
CA LEU A 38 -4.57 7.24 12.05
C LEU A 38 -5.72 8.01 12.71
N GLU A 39 -5.46 9.26 13.06
CA GLU A 39 -6.48 10.18 13.55
C GLU A 39 -7.10 10.92 12.36
N THR A 40 -8.43 10.94 12.30
CA THR A 40 -9.19 11.63 11.25
C THR A 40 -9.93 12.82 11.84
N THR A 41 -9.92 13.96 11.14
CA THR A 41 -10.58 15.18 11.59
C THR A 41 -11.99 15.27 11.02
N GLY A 42 -12.99 14.91 11.83
CA GLY A 42 -14.40 14.95 11.46
C GLY A 42 -14.82 13.84 10.48
N ALA A 43 -16.11 13.82 10.13
CA ALA A 43 -16.65 12.84 9.20
C ALA A 43 -16.52 13.32 7.75
N SER A 44 -15.82 12.56 6.91
CA SER A 44 -15.61 12.84 5.50
C SER A 44 -15.63 11.54 4.68
N PRO A 45 -16.09 11.57 3.42
CA PRO A 45 -15.92 10.43 2.50
C PRO A 45 -14.46 10.23 2.06
N TRP A 46 -13.60 11.26 2.22
CA TRP A 46 -12.19 11.23 1.83
C TRP A 46 -11.33 11.85 2.92
N TYR A 47 -10.23 11.18 3.27
CA TYR A 47 -9.27 11.66 4.26
C TYR A 47 -7.91 11.83 3.61
N ARG A 48 -7.22 12.90 3.98
CA ARG A 48 -5.78 13.06 3.76
C ARG A 48 -5.12 13.02 5.13
N VAL A 49 -4.17 12.12 5.28
CA VAL A 49 -3.44 11.91 6.53
C VAL A 49 -1.96 12.10 6.25
N GLU A 50 -1.28 12.85 7.13
CA GLU A 50 0.17 12.96 7.09
C GLU A 50 0.81 11.65 7.57
N LEU A 51 1.75 11.12 6.79
CA LEU A 51 2.43 9.87 7.16
C LEU A 51 3.45 10.15 8.27
N SER A 52 3.35 9.39 9.36
CA SER A 52 4.30 9.49 10.47
C SER A 52 5.73 9.17 10.00
N PRO A 53 6.76 9.94 10.45
CA PRO A 53 8.16 9.63 10.18
C PRO A 53 8.56 8.18 10.55
N LEU A 54 7.91 7.59 11.55
CA LEU A 54 8.15 6.21 11.98
C LEU A 54 7.81 5.16 10.90
N LEU A 55 6.86 5.43 10.01
CA LEU A 55 6.54 4.53 8.89
C LEU A 55 7.72 4.38 7.94
N TYR A 56 8.41 5.49 7.65
CA TYR A 56 9.58 5.49 6.76
C TYR A 56 10.77 4.71 7.33
N GLN A 57 10.84 4.53 8.65
CA GLN A 57 11.92 3.77 9.29
C GLN A 57 11.65 2.26 9.30
N GLY A 58 10.39 1.83 9.24
CA GLY A 58 10.02 0.41 9.32
C GLY A 58 9.56 -0.21 7.99
N THR A 59 9.47 0.57 6.92
CA THR A 59 9.20 0.05 5.57
C THR A 59 10.41 -0.71 5.03
N ALA A 60 10.15 -1.84 4.36
CA ALA A 60 11.16 -2.56 3.60
C ALA A 60 11.42 -1.93 2.22
N TRP A 61 10.48 -1.11 1.72
CA TRP A 61 10.51 -0.58 0.36
C TRP A 61 10.47 0.96 0.31
N PRO A 62 11.30 1.61 -0.51
CA PRO A 62 11.30 3.07 -0.64
C PRO A 62 9.98 3.66 -1.18
N ASP A 63 9.20 2.86 -1.91
CA ASP A 63 7.92 3.25 -2.49
C ASP A 63 6.71 2.92 -1.60
N LEU A 64 6.94 2.43 -0.38
CA LEU A 64 5.92 2.13 0.63
C LEU A 64 4.88 1.08 0.18
N ARG A 65 5.24 0.18 -0.73
CA ARG A 65 4.31 -0.86 -1.24
C ARG A 65 3.83 -1.86 -0.18
N ASP A 66 4.59 -1.99 0.90
CA ASP A 66 4.32 -2.79 2.10
C ASP A 66 3.56 -2.00 3.18
N VAL A 67 2.99 -0.84 2.82
CA VAL A 67 2.07 -0.10 3.68
C VAL A 67 0.63 -0.46 3.32
N ARG A 68 -0.19 -0.67 4.35
CA ARG A 68 -1.64 -0.89 4.24
C ARG A 68 -2.40 0.01 5.18
N VAL A 69 -3.63 0.33 4.80
CA VAL A 69 -4.56 1.12 5.60
C VAL A 69 -5.74 0.23 5.96
N PHE A 70 -6.03 0.17 7.26
CA PHE A 70 -7.16 -0.56 7.81
C PHE A 70 -8.12 0.42 8.50
N ASN A 71 -9.42 0.15 8.43
CA ASN A 71 -10.41 0.85 9.26
C ASN A 71 -10.39 0.32 10.70
N HIS A 72 -11.23 0.89 11.59
CA HIS A 72 -11.27 0.47 12.99
C HIS A 72 -11.78 -0.97 13.20
N GLN A 73 -12.47 -1.55 12.20
CA GLN A 73 -12.83 -2.97 12.17
C GLN A 73 -11.68 -3.90 11.75
N GLY A 74 -10.54 -3.34 11.33
CA GLY A 74 -9.41 -4.09 10.80
C GLY A 74 -9.58 -4.52 9.35
N GLU A 75 -10.48 -3.90 8.60
CA GLU A 75 -10.70 -4.19 7.18
C GLU A 75 -9.83 -3.28 6.31
N THR A 76 -9.26 -3.85 5.25
CA THR A 76 -8.51 -3.08 4.26
C THR A 76 -9.41 -2.05 3.58
N VAL A 77 -8.96 -0.80 3.54
CA VAL A 77 -9.66 0.28 2.83
C VAL A 77 -8.86 0.75 1.62
N PRO A 78 -9.51 1.24 0.55
CA PRO A 78 -8.81 1.86 -0.57
C PRO A 78 -8.02 3.10 -0.12
N PHE A 79 -6.80 3.24 -0.61
CA PHE A 79 -5.96 4.40 -0.34
C PHE A 79 -5.05 4.70 -1.54
N ALA A 80 -4.45 5.89 -1.54
CA ALA A 80 -3.42 6.27 -2.49
C ALA A 80 -2.26 6.91 -1.74
N LEU A 81 -1.03 6.56 -2.13
CA LEU A 81 0.18 7.18 -1.63
C LEU A 81 0.55 8.33 -2.55
N GLN A 82 0.59 9.54 -2.01
CA GLN A 82 0.98 10.73 -2.75
C GLN A 82 2.38 11.15 -2.31
N VAL A 83 3.36 10.97 -3.19
CA VAL A 83 4.71 11.50 -2.97
C VAL A 83 4.63 13.02 -3.09
N GLN A 84 4.94 13.73 -2.00
CA GLN A 84 5.14 15.18 -2.08
C GLN A 84 6.40 15.45 -2.90
N LYS A 85 6.24 15.95 -4.12
CA LYS A 85 7.36 16.40 -4.91
C LYS A 85 7.89 17.67 -4.27
N ALA A 86 9.13 17.65 -3.79
CA ALA A 86 9.80 18.85 -3.33
C ALA A 86 9.73 19.91 -4.44
N GLN A 87 9.32 21.11 -4.08
CA GLN A 87 9.33 22.23 -5.01
C GLN A 87 10.79 22.43 -5.46
N PRO A 88 11.08 22.53 -6.77
CA PRO A 88 12.42 22.81 -7.23
C PRO A 88 12.89 24.12 -6.61
N VAL A 89 13.86 24.04 -5.70
CA VAL A 89 14.50 25.22 -5.15
C VAL A 89 15.58 25.62 -6.15
N THR A 90 15.57 26.86 -6.62
CA THR A 90 16.71 27.38 -7.38
C THR A 90 17.92 27.36 -6.45
N PRO A 91 18.99 26.62 -6.78
CA PRO A 91 20.18 26.58 -5.94
C PRO A 91 20.75 27.99 -5.79
N GLU A 92 20.88 28.47 -4.56
CA GLU A 92 21.60 29.70 -4.29
C GLU A 92 23.11 29.41 -4.33
N ALA A 93 23.86 30.14 -5.15
CA ALA A 93 25.30 30.00 -5.21
C ALA A 93 25.92 30.52 -3.90
N MET A 94 26.47 29.61 -3.10
CA MET A 94 27.21 29.95 -1.89
C MET A 94 28.69 29.59 -2.03
N THR A 95 29.56 30.39 -1.44
CA THR A 95 30.98 30.05 -1.32
C THR A 95 31.15 28.93 -0.30
N LEU A 96 31.57 27.75 -0.77
CA LEU A 96 31.89 26.63 0.12
C LEU A 96 33.19 26.91 0.87
N ARG A 97 33.19 26.69 2.19
CA ARG A 97 34.43 26.61 2.95
C ARG A 97 35.07 25.24 2.72
N LEU A 98 36.19 25.23 2.03
CA LEU A 98 37.02 24.05 1.87
C LEU A 98 37.95 23.94 3.06
N PHE A 99 38.01 22.75 3.66
CA PHE A 99 38.98 22.43 4.71
C PHE A 99 39.95 21.41 4.14
N PRO A 100 41.26 21.57 4.34
CA PRO A 100 42.23 20.57 3.94
C PRO A 100 41.94 19.24 4.65
N LEU A 101 41.94 18.16 3.89
CA LEU A 101 41.95 16.81 4.43
C LEU A 101 43.40 16.47 4.78
N GLU A 102 43.72 16.47 6.06
CA GLU A 102 44.99 15.92 6.54
C GLU A 102 44.98 14.41 6.19
N MET A 103 45.90 14.01 5.31
CA MET A 103 46.11 12.61 5.01
C MET A 103 46.54 11.93 6.32
N SER A 104 45.75 10.98 6.83
CA SER A 104 46.12 10.19 8.00
C SER A 104 47.46 9.51 7.73
N PRO A 105 48.49 9.67 8.58
CA PRO A 105 49.70 8.87 8.45
C PRO A 105 49.31 7.42 8.75
N VAL A 106 49.53 6.56 7.76
CA VAL A 106 49.46 5.10 7.90
C VAL A 106 50.64 4.63 8.73
#